data_AF-A0A0W1AHS4-F1
#
_entry.id   AF-A0A0W1AHS4-F1
#
_cell.length_a   1.000
_cell.length_b   1.000
_cell.length_c   1.000
_cell.angle_alpha   90.00
_cell.angle_beta   90.00
_cell.angle_gamma   90.00
#
_symmetry.space_group_name_H-M   'P 1'
#
loop_
_entity.id
_entity.type
_entity.pdbx_description
1 polymer ?
#
loop_
_entity_poly.entity_id
_entity_poly.type
_entity_poly.pdbx_seq_one_letter_code
_entity_poly.pdbx_strand_id
1 'polypeptide(L)'
;MRTDIKLPYYLNFRIELDLMDAIMRLDLNTPAVFLCGNKLGSMTVDEIRSILQALPVNLKGLDLSDNSLYNKTDEELIAIIEVFRGKALIELKLDDCVMSRPAVKAAYDAIIGVNGHNALQKERGLLETMLSELTPPSDPVTKQSPLSLARTVYKPAGHFSLFHSSRQISKTEPSLMHGFLL
;
A
#
# COMPACT_ATOMS: atom_id res chain seq x y z
N MET A 1 14.80 18.61 -16.78
CA MET A 1 13.76 19.65 -16.68
C MET A 1 12.47 18.95 -16.28
N ARG A 2 11.98 19.17 -15.05
CA ARG A 2 10.65 18.71 -14.63
C ARG A 2 9.63 19.65 -15.26
N THR A 3 8.90 19.18 -16.27
CA THR A 3 7.72 19.89 -16.76
C THR A 3 6.57 19.51 -15.84
N ASP A 4 6.48 20.20 -14.71
CA ASP A 4 5.22 20.26 -13.96
C ASP A 4 4.25 21.00 -14.89
N ILE A 5 3.47 20.25 -15.68
CA ILE A 5 2.40 20.83 -16.51
C ILE A 5 1.32 21.26 -15.51
N LYS A 6 1.51 22.44 -14.94
CA LYS A 6 0.48 23.17 -14.25
C LYS A 6 -0.47 23.63 -15.34
N LEU A 7 -1.53 22.85 -15.56
CA LEU A 7 -2.62 23.27 -16.43
C LEU A 7 -3.03 24.69 -15.99
N PRO A 8 -3.13 25.64 -16.93
CA PRO A 8 -3.28 27.05 -16.59
C PRO A 8 -4.48 27.22 -15.67
N TYR A 9 -4.20 27.89 -14.55
CA TYR A 9 -5.13 28.30 -13.53
C TYR A 9 -6.48 28.72 -14.13
N TYR A 10 -7.55 28.06 -13.69
CA TYR A 10 -8.94 28.35 -14.06
C TYR A 10 -9.26 28.19 -15.55
N LEU A 11 -8.99 27.02 -16.13
CA LEU A 11 -9.81 26.58 -17.25
C LEU A 11 -11.21 26.25 -16.71
N ASN A 12 -12.10 27.23 -16.79
CA ASN A 12 -13.54 26.99 -16.78
C ASN A 12 -13.85 26.22 -18.08
N PHE A 13 -13.44 24.94 -18.14
CA PHE A 13 -13.60 24.08 -19.31
C PHE A 13 -15.07 24.12 -19.69
N ARG A 14 -15.33 24.69 -20.86
CA ARG A 14 -16.71 24.84 -21.32
C ARG A 14 -17.28 23.54 -21.83
N ILE A 15 -16.47 22.52 -22.15
CA ILE A 15 -16.92 21.23 -22.69
C ILE A 15 -15.87 20.14 -22.37
N GLU A 16 -16.32 18.89 -22.17
CA GLU A 16 -15.53 17.64 -22.09
C GLU A 16 -14.39 17.56 -23.13
N LEU A 17 -14.62 18.11 -24.34
CA LEU A 17 -13.68 18.17 -25.46
C LEU A 17 -12.36 18.88 -25.11
N ASP A 18 -12.40 20.02 -24.43
CA ASP A 18 -11.19 20.80 -24.12
C ASP A 18 -10.30 20.09 -23.08
N LEU A 19 -10.94 19.36 -22.16
CA LEU A 19 -10.23 18.57 -21.14
C LEU A 19 -9.59 17.33 -21.75
N MET A 20 -10.29 16.64 -22.64
CA MET A 20 -9.73 15.50 -23.36
C MET A 20 -8.58 15.90 -24.28
N ASP A 21 -8.70 17.01 -25.00
CA ASP A 21 -7.60 17.53 -25.80
C ASP A 21 -6.38 17.86 -24.95
N ALA A 22 -6.56 18.38 -23.73
CA ALA A 22 -5.47 18.61 -22.80
C ALA A 22 -4.82 17.29 -22.34
N ILE A 23 -5.62 16.26 -22.03
CA ILE A 23 -5.13 14.94 -21.62
C ILE A 23 -4.35 14.26 -22.75
N MET A 24 -4.85 14.35 -23.99
CA MET A 24 -4.20 13.77 -25.17
C MET A 24 -2.84 14.41 -25.49
N ARG A 25 -2.55 15.59 -24.94
CA ARG A 25 -1.27 16.28 -25.08
C ARG A 25 -0.27 15.93 -23.97
N LEU A 26 -0.68 15.16 -22.96
CA LEU A 26 0.22 14.72 -21.89
C LEU A 26 1.24 13.72 -22.43
N ASP A 27 2.49 13.89 -21.99
CA ASP A 27 3.55 12.91 -22.25
C ASP A 27 3.23 11.62 -21.46
N LEU A 28 3.55 10.46 -22.04
CA LEU A 28 3.43 9.16 -21.38
C LEU A 28 4.26 9.07 -20.09
N ASN A 29 5.31 9.89 -19.98
CA ASN A 29 6.19 10.01 -18.81
C ASN A 29 5.71 11.05 -17.79
N THR A 30 4.54 11.65 -17.96
CA THR A 30 4.01 12.65 -17.02
C THR A 30 3.81 11.99 -15.64
N PRO A 31 4.54 12.42 -14.58
CA PRO A 31 4.49 11.75 -13.29
C PRO A 31 3.25 12.14 -12.48
N ALA A 32 2.75 13.36 -12.65
CA ALA A 32 1.61 13.87 -11.91
C ALA A 32 0.72 14.77 -12.78
N VAL A 33 -0.59 14.71 -12.56
CA VAL A 33 -1.59 15.55 -13.24
C VAL A 33 -2.47 16.23 -12.20
N PHE A 34 -2.76 17.52 -12.41
CA PHE A 34 -3.62 18.31 -11.52
C PHE A 34 -4.91 18.66 -12.26
N LEU A 35 -6.02 18.00 -11.89
CA LEU A 35 -7.35 18.27 -12.43
C LEU A 35 -8.24 18.94 -11.37
N CYS A 36 -7.67 19.61 -10.38
CA CYS A 36 -8.46 20.31 -9.38
C CYS A 36 -9.23 21.50 -9.97
N GLY A 37 -10.43 21.79 -9.44
CA GLY A 37 -11.21 22.95 -9.88
C GLY A 37 -11.98 22.81 -11.20
N ASN A 38 -12.14 21.59 -11.74
CA ASN A 38 -12.74 21.35 -13.07
C ASN A 38 -14.22 20.95 -13.05
N LYS A 39 -14.90 21.07 -11.90
CA LYS A 39 -16.35 20.77 -11.73
C LYS A 39 -16.76 19.37 -12.18
N LEU A 40 -15.86 18.39 -12.09
CA LEU A 40 -16.13 17.01 -12.53
C LEU A 40 -17.37 16.39 -11.84
N GLY A 41 -17.73 16.83 -10.64
CA GLY A 41 -18.94 16.39 -9.94
C GLY A 41 -20.26 16.69 -10.66
N SER A 42 -20.25 17.60 -11.65
CA SER A 42 -21.42 17.87 -12.51
C SER A 42 -21.55 16.93 -13.70
N MET A 43 -20.49 16.18 -14.03
CA MET A 43 -20.48 15.21 -15.13
C MET A 43 -21.08 13.87 -14.67
N THR A 44 -21.50 13.04 -15.61
CA THR A 44 -21.90 11.65 -15.33
C THR A 44 -20.69 10.81 -14.90
N VAL A 45 -20.94 9.69 -14.22
CA VAL A 45 -19.87 8.77 -13.82
C VAL A 45 -19.11 8.23 -15.02
N ASP A 46 -19.81 7.90 -16.11
CA ASP A 46 -19.17 7.34 -17.30
C ASP A 46 -18.27 8.35 -18.01
N GLU A 47 -18.65 9.63 -18.08
CA GLU A 47 -17.80 10.70 -18.60
C GLU A 47 -16.53 10.87 -17.76
N ILE A 48 -16.65 10.92 -16.42
CA ILE A 48 -15.49 11.00 -15.53
C ILE A 48 -14.58 9.79 -15.74
N ARG A 49 -15.13 8.58 -15.82
CA ARG A 49 -14.35 7.36 -16.03
C ARG A 49 -13.63 7.39 -17.38
N SER A 50 -14.26 7.89 -18.44
CA SER A 50 -13.64 8.08 -19.75
C SER A 50 -12.41 8.99 -19.65
N ILE A 51 -12.56 10.14 -18.99
CA ILE A 51 -11.48 11.11 -18.72
C ILE A 51 -10.32 10.44 -17.98
N LEU A 52 -10.61 9.73 -16.89
CA LEU A 52 -9.59 9.06 -16.07
C LEU A 52 -8.92 7.89 -16.78
N GLN A 53 -9.62 7.22 -17.71
CA GLN A 53 -9.06 6.15 -18.53
C GLN A 53 -8.07 6.67 -19.58
N ALA A 54 -8.31 7.88 -20.10
CA ALA A 54 -7.43 8.53 -21.07
C ALA A 54 -6.10 9.03 -20.46
N LEU A 55 -5.99 9.09 -19.12
CA LEU A 55 -4.76 9.48 -18.44
C LEU A 55 -3.61 8.50 -18.72
N PRO A 56 -2.35 8.98 -18.78
CA PRO A 56 -1.18 8.14 -19.00
C PRO A 56 -1.11 6.94 -18.04
N VAL A 57 -0.79 5.75 -18.58
CA VAL A 57 -0.76 4.50 -17.82
C VAL A 57 0.25 4.51 -16.66
N ASN A 58 1.33 5.28 -16.81
CA ASN A 58 2.44 5.36 -15.85
C ASN A 58 2.28 6.48 -14.82
N LEU A 59 1.14 7.19 -14.83
CA LEU A 59 0.86 8.30 -13.92
C LEU A 59 1.00 7.84 -12.46
N LYS A 60 1.69 8.65 -11.65
CA LYS A 60 1.97 8.37 -10.23
C LYS A 60 1.09 9.19 -9.30
N GLY A 61 0.86 10.46 -9.63
CA GLY A 61 0.02 11.36 -8.84
C GLY A 61 -1.15 11.92 -9.64
N LEU A 62 -2.31 12.02 -9.01
CA LEU A 62 -3.47 12.70 -9.57
C LEU A 62 -4.16 13.55 -8.49
N ASP A 63 -4.45 14.80 -8.82
CA ASP A 63 -5.23 15.68 -7.95
C ASP A 63 -6.63 15.93 -8.54
N LEU A 64 -7.66 15.44 -7.85
CA LEU A 64 -9.08 15.64 -8.17
C LEU A 64 -9.81 16.51 -7.14
N SER A 65 -9.09 17.18 -6.24
CA SER A 65 -9.71 18.08 -5.24
C SER A 65 -10.47 19.24 -5.89
N ASP A 66 -11.38 19.86 -5.16
CA ASP A 66 -12.18 21.00 -5.60
C ASP A 66 -12.97 20.73 -6.91
N ASN A 67 -13.51 19.52 -7.05
CA ASN A 67 -14.33 19.14 -8.21
C ASN A 67 -15.81 18.94 -7.87
N SER A 68 -16.21 19.25 -6.63
CA SER A 68 -17.56 19.00 -6.12
C SER A 68 -17.98 17.51 -6.24
N LEU A 69 -17.01 16.58 -6.14
CA LEU A 69 -17.27 15.14 -6.19
C LEU A 69 -18.11 14.66 -5.00
N TYR A 70 -18.22 15.44 -3.92
CA TYR A 70 -19.11 15.16 -2.81
C TYR A 70 -20.60 15.09 -3.18
N ASN A 71 -20.99 15.64 -4.35
CA ASN A 71 -22.35 15.52 -4.88
C ASN A 71 -22.68 14.10 -5.39
N LYS A 72 -21.67 13.23 -5.56
CA LYS A 72 -21.82 11.85 -6.01
C LYS A 72 -22.20 10.91 -4.87
N THR A 73 -22.87 9.80 -5.17
CA THR A 73 -23.14 8.75 -4.17
C THR A 73 -21.87 7.96 -3.82
N ASP A 74 -21.94 7.12 -2.77
CA ASP A 74 -20.79 6.29 -2.39
C ASP A 74 -20.44 5.32 -3.53
N GLU A 75 -21.45 4.73 -4.15
CA GLU A 75 -21.31 3.78 -5.26
C GLU A 75 -20.66 4.43 -6.48
N GLU A 76 -21.08 5.65 -6.81
CA GLU A 76 -20.50 6.43 -7.92
C GLU A 76 -19.03 6.76 -7.66
N LEU A 77 -18.69 7.21 -6.45
CA LEU A 77 -17.31 7.53 -6.06
C LEU A 77 -16.41 6.30 -6.08
N ILE A 78 -16.91 5.17 -5.56
CA ILE A 78 -16.18 3.90 -5.60
C ILE A 78 -15.95 3.50 -7.06
N ALA A 79 -16.96 3.59 -7.93
CA ALA A 79 -16.81 3.28 -9.36
C ALA A 79 -15.77 4.17 -10.06
N ILE A 80 -15.65 5.44 -9.66
CA ILE A 80 -14.61 6.36 -10.14
C ILE A 80 -13.22 5.91 -9.67
N ILE A 81 -13.06 5.57 -8.38
CA ILE A 81 -11.77 5.12 -7.81
C ILE A 81 -11.33 3.77 -8.41
N GLU A 82 -12.27 2.87 -8.69
CA GLU A 82 -12.02 1.55 -9.29
C GLU A 82 -11.31 1.62 -10.65
N VAL A 83 -11.39 2.74 -11.37
CA VAL A 83 -10.63 2.96 -12.62
C VAL A 83 -9.12 2.83 -12.42
N PHE A 84 -8.63 3.09 -11.21
CA PHE A 84 -7.20 3.01 -10.88
C PHE A 84 -6.73 1.65 -10.41
N ARG A 85 -7.63 0.66 -10.30
CA ARG A 85 -7.23 -0.70 -9.94
C ARG A 85 -6.22 -1.25 -10.95
N GLY A 86 -5.07 -1.67 -10.44
CA GLY A 86 -3.97 -2.20 -11.27
C GLY A 86 -3.20 -1.15 -12.08
N LYS A 87 -3.55 0.14 -11.98
CA LYS A 87 -2.74 1.23 -12.56
C LYS A 87 -1.56 1.58 -11.66
N ALA A 88 -0.59 2.30 -12.21
CA ALA A 88 0.64 2.68 -11.53
C ALA A 88 0.49 3.82 -10.49
N LEU A 89 -0.75 4.30 -10.28
CA LEU A 89 -1.08 5.45 -9.44
C LEU A 89 -0.83 5.15 -7.97
N ILE A 90 -0.04 6.00 -7.32
CA ILE A 90 0.35 5.89 -5.91
C ILE A 90 -0.26 6.97 -5.03
N GLU A 91 -0.65 8.10 -5.62
CA GLU A 91 -1.24 9.22 -4.92
C GLU A 91 -2.47 9.71 -5.69
N LEU A 92 -3.61 9.77 -5.00
CA LEU A 92 -4.85 10.36 -5.49
C LEU A 92 -5.36 11.35 -4.45
N LYS A 93 -5.46 12.63 -4.80
CA LYS A 93 -6.03 13.64 -3.90
C LYS A 93 -7.51 13.83 -4.17
N LEU A 94 -8.29 13.76 -3.11
CA LEU A 94 -9.74 13.96 -3.07
C LEU A 94 -10.06 14.95 -1.95
N ASP A 95 -11.23 15.57 -2.02
CA ASP A 95 -11.69 16.49 -0.96
C ASP A 95 -11.89 15.77 0.38
N ASP A 96 -11.66 16.47 1.49
CA ASP A 96 -11.83 15.91 2.84
C ASP A 96 -13.25 15.38 3.08
N CYS A 97 -14.26 16.03 2.50
CA CYS A 97 -15.66 15.61 2.58
C CYS A 97 -15.95 14.30 1.82
N VAL A 98 -15.15 13.97 0.80
CA VAL A 98 -15.20 12.67 0.10
C VAL A 98 -14.49 11.61 0.94
N MET A 99 -13.31 11.94 1.49
CA MET A 99 -12.50 11.02 2.28
C MET A 99 -13.04 10.73 3.69
N SER A 100 -13.96 11.54 4.19
CA SER A 100 -14.67 11.27 5.46
C SER A 100 -15.71 10.15 5.35
N ARG A 101 -16.07 9.73 4.13
CA ARG A 101 -17.05 8.67 3.86
C ARG A 101 -16.39 7.30 4.04
N PRO A 102 -16.85 6.45 4.99
CA PRO A 102 -16.15 5.22 5.34
C PRO A 102 -15.98 4.23 4.18
N ALA A 103 -17.02 4.04 3.36
CA ALA A 103 -17.00 3.11 2.24
C ALA A 103 -16.03 3.57 1.14
N VAL A 104 -16.05 4.86 0.80
CA VAL A 104 -15.14 5.47 -0.18
C VAL A 104 -13.70 5.40 0.31
N LYS A 105 -13.46 5.73 1.59
CA LYS A 105 -12.13 5.63 2.19
C LYS A 105 -11.59 4.19 2.16
N ALA A 106 -12.43 3.20 2.45
CA ALA A 106 -12.03 1.80 2.39
C ALA A 106 -11.62 1.38 0.97
N ALA A 107 -12.38 1.80 -0.05
CA ALA A 107 -12.03 1.55 -1.45
C ALA A 107 -10.72 2.26 -1.85
N TYR A 108 -10.56 3.52 -1.42
CA TYR A 108 -9.32 4.29 -1.62
C TYR A 108 -8.11 3.56 -1.03
N ASP A 109 -8.18 3.15 0.25
CA ASP A 109 -7.07 2.49 0.94
C ASP A 109 -6.73 1.14 0.26
N ALA A 110 -7.75 0.40 -0.18
CA ALA A 110 -7.58 -0.89 -0.85
C ALA A 110 -6.94 -0.79 -2.25
N ILE A 111 -7.12 0.33 -2.94
CA ILE A 111 -6.63 0.52 -4.32
C ILE A 111 -5.34 1.36 -4.31
N ILE A 112 -5.43 2.58 -3.80
CA ILE A 112 -4.35 3.57 -3.82
C ILE A 112 -3.38 3.33 -2.67
N GLY A 113 -3.89 3.07 -1.46
CA GLY A 113 -3.04 2.81 -0.29
C GLY A 113 -2.13 1.59 -0.48
N VAL A 114 -2.64 0.53 -1.10
CA VAL A 114 -1.86 -0.68 -1.46
C VAL A 114 -0.77 -0.35 -2.48
N ASN A 115 -1.06 0.44 -3.50
CA ASN A 115 -0.07 0.82 -4.52
C ASN A 115 1.08 1.64 -3.92
N GLY A 116 0.75 2.62 -3.06
CA GLY A 116 1.76 3.41 -2.34
C GLY A 116 2.63 2.55 -1.43
N HIS A 117 2.01 1.65 -0.65
CA HIS A 117 2.74 0.71 0.21
C HIS A 117 3.68 -0.20 -0.60
N ASN A 118 3.21 -0.76 -1.70
CA ASN A 118 4.00 -1.63 -2.58
C ASN A 118 5.18 -0.89 -3.22
N ALA A 119 5.01 0.38 -3.58
CA ALA A 119 6.10 1.21 -4.11
C ALA A 119 7.21 1.41 -3.07
N LEU A 120 6.84 1.78 -1.84
CA LEU A 120 7.80 1.97 -0.74
C LEU A 120 8.56 0.69 -0.37
N GLN A 121 7.88 -0.47 -0.37
CA GLN A 121 8.55 -1.74 -0.09
C GLN A 121 9.58 -2.11 -1.18
N LYS A 122 9.29 -1.81 -2.45
CA LYS A 122 10.24 -2.03 -3.55
C LYS A 122 11.50 -1.17 -3.39
N GLU A 123 11.34 0.11 -3.04
CA GLU A 123 12.47 1.00 -2.78
C GLU A 123 13.31 0.51 -1.59
N ARG A 124 12.66 0.12 -0.50
CA ARG A 124 13.35 -0.45 0.66
C ARG A 124 14.14 -1.71 0.31
N GLY A 125 13.55 -2.64 -0.44
CA GLY A 125 14.24 -3.88 -0.85
C GLY A 125 15.45 -3.62 -1.75
N LEU A 126 15.38 -2.64 -2.65
CA LEU A 126 16.51 -2.21 -3.46
C LEU A 126 17.63 -1.61 -2.61
N LEU A 127 17.30 -0.72 -1.67
CA LEU A 127 18.28 -0.14 -0.76
C LEU A 127 18.96 -1.19 0.12
N GLU A 128 18.21 -2.18 0.63
CA GLU A 128 18.77 -3.30 1.40
C GLU A 128 19.71 -4.17 0.57
N THR A 129 19.38 -4.40 -0.70
CA THR A 129 20.24 -5.14 -1.65
C THR A 129 21.52 -4.37 -1.93
N MET A 130 21.42 -3.08 -2.26
CA MET A 130 22.58 -2.21 -2.50
C MET A 130 23.47 -2.09 -1.25
N LEU A 131 22.86 -1.99 -0.06
CA LEU A 131 23.61 -1.96 1.20
C LEU A 131 24.37 -3.27 1.44
N SER A 132 23.76 -4.41 1.11
CA SER A 132 24.38 -5.73 1.24
C SER A 132 25.53 -5.94 0.24
N GLU A 133 25.42 -5.39 -0.97
CA GLU A 133 26.50 -5.40 -1.97
C GLU A 133 27.67 -4.47 -1.59
N LEU A 134 27.40 -3.40 -0.84
CA LEU A 134 28.43 -2.47 -0.35
C LEU A 134 29.11 -2.93 0.94
N THR A 135 28.54 -3.91 1.66
CA THR A 135 29.21 -4.57 2.79
C THR A 135 30.02 -5.77 2.29
N PRO A 136 31.37 -5.79 2.39
CA PRO A 136 32.13 -6.97 2.02
C PRO A 136 31.76 -8.15 2.94
N PRO A 137 31.74 -9.40 2.43
CA PRO A 137 31.52 -10.57 3.26
C PRO A 137 32.59 -10.63 4.34
N SER A 138 32.19 -10.54 5.60
CA SER A 138 33.06 -10.84 6.73
C SER A 138 33.51 -12.29 6.61
N ASP A 139 34.78 -12.52 6.28
CA ASP A 139 35.37 -13.85 6.17
C ASP A 139 35.14 -14.67 7.46
N PRO A 140 34.80 -15.97 7.35
CA PRO A 140 34.63 -16.84 8.50
C PRO A 140 36.01 -17.27 9.02
N VAL A 141 36.50 -16.65 10.10
CA VAL A 141 37.67 -17.17 10.82
C VAL A 141 37.26 -18.41 11.60
N THR A 142 37.42 -19.58 10.97
CA THR A 142 37.60 -20.86 11.67
C THR A 142 39.08 -21.24 11.59
N LYS A 143 39.79 -21.23 12.73
CA LYS A 143 41.02 -22.01 12.90
C LYS A 143 41.02 -22.68 14.28
N GLN A 144 40.93 -24.00 14.25
CA GLN A 144 41.10 -24.93 15.37
C GLN A 144 42.56 -24.94 15.90
N SER A 145 42.72 -24.84 17.24
CA SER A 145 43.55 -25.61 18.23
C SER A 145 44.99 -26.08 17.89
N PRO A 146 45.97 -26.24 18.85
CA PRO A 146 45.89 -27.28 19.92
C PRO A 146 46.75 -27.14 21.23
N LEU A 147 46.54 -28.10 22.18
CA LEU A 147 47.37 -28.57 23.33
C LEU A 147 47.40 -27.71 24.63
N SER A 148 47.41 -28.20 25.88
CA SER A 148 47.21 -29.51 26.54
C SER A 148 47.23 -29.33 28.09
N LEU A 149 46.73 -30.32 28.85
CA LEU A 149 46.88 -30.57 30.32
C LEU A 149 46.23 -29.54 31.27
N ALA A 150 45.50 -29.89 32.34
CA ALA A 150 45.65 -31.02 33.23
C ALA A 150 44.32 -31.45 33.90
N ARG A 151 44.30 -32.73 34.25
CA ARG A 151 43.30 -33.43 35.06
C ARG A 151 43.48 -33.02 36.52
N THR A 152 42.44 -32.58 37.22
CA THR A 152 42.40 -32.69 38.68
C THR A 152 40.98 -32.97 39.15
N VAL A 153 40.88 -34.12 39.81
CA VAL A 153 39.74 -34.67 40.53
C VAL A 153 39.43 -33.79 41.74
N TYR A 154 38.18 -33.40 41.94
CA TYR A 154 37.65 -33.10 43.28
C TYR A 154 36.16 -33.47 43.37
N LYS A 155 35.86 -34.42 44.25
CA LYS A 155 34.56 -34.77 44.84
C LYS A 155 34.68 -34.43 46.33
N PRO A 156 33.68 -33.84 46.98
CA PRO A 156 32.82 -34.59 47.92
C PRO A 156 31.34 -34.10 47.86
N ALA A 157 30.28 -34.92 47.98
CA ALA A 157 29.77 -35.81 49.04
C ALA A 157 28.61 -35.18 49.86
N GLY A 158 27.43 -35.80 49.78
CA GLY A 158 26.22 -35.61 50.62
C GLY A 158 25.26 -34.52 50.15
N HIS A 159 23.92 -34.62 50.22
CA HIS A 159 22.99 -35.65 50.69
C HIS A 159 21.55 -35.14 50.40
N PHE A 160 20.56 -36.04 50.16
CA PHE A 160 19.09 -35.85 50.20
C PHE A 160 18.43 -34.88 49.18
N SER A 161 17.25 -35.13 48.59
CA SER A 161 16.37 -36.30 48.47
C SER A 161 15.32 -36.04 47.39
N LEU A 162 14.79 -37.15 46.85
CA LEU A 162 13.57 -37.35 46.07
C LEU A 162 12.40 -36.38 46.36
N PHE A 163 11.72 -35.92 45.30
CA PHE A 163 10.25 -35.93 45.26
C PHE A 163 9.73 -36.12 43.83
N HIS A 164 8.74 -37.00 43.71
CA HIS A 164 8.01 -37.36 42.50
C HIS A 164 7.03 -36.23 42.08
N SER A 165 6.62 -36.20 40.81
CA SER A 165 5.22 -36.48 40.42
C SER A 165 4.88 -35.96 39.01
N SER A 166 4.46 -36.88 38.16
CA SER A 166 3.82 -36.63 36.86
C SER A 166 2.48 -35.91 36.98
N ARG A 167 2.11 -35.09 36.00
CA ARG A 167 0.81 -35.21 35.29
C ARG A 167 0.69 -34.32 34.06
N GLN A 168 0.27 -34.96 32.97
CA GLN A 168 -0.36 -34.41 31.78
C GLN A 168 -1.79 -33.91 32.05
N ILE A 169 -2.45 -33.41 30.98
CA ILE A 169 -3.91 -33.21 30.71
C ILE A 169 -4.25 -31.71 30.65
N SER A 170 -4.97 -31.15 29.68
CA SER A 170 -5.50 -31.56 28.37
C SER A 170 -6.02 -30.29 27.68
N LYS A 171 -5.97 -30.24 26.35
CA LYS A 171 -6.68 -29.26 25.53
C LYS A 171 -8.16 -29.65 25.42
N THR A 172 -9.05 -28.69 25.59
CA THR A 172 -10.49 -28.81 25.29
C THR A 172 -10.88 -27.70 24.31
N GLU A 173 -11.22 -28.08 23.08
CA GLU A 173 -12.01 -27.25 22.15
C GLU A 173 -13.50 -27.64 22.27
N PRO A 174 -14.44 -26.69 22.20
CA PRO A 174 -15.86 -26.98 22.02
C PRO A 174 -16.29 -26.88 20.54
N SER A 175 -16.78 -27.98 19.98
CA SER A 175 -17.47 -28.02 18.68
C SER A 175 -18.98 -27.86 18.87
N LEU A 176 -19.54 -26.83 18.23
CA LEU A 176 -20.96 -26.59 18.06
C LEU A 176 -21.62 -27.70 17.23
N MET A 177 -22.71 -28.28 17.75
CA MET A 177 -23.71 -29.00 16.96
C MET A 177 -25.09 -28.52 17.41
N HIS A 178 -25.69 -27.63 16.62
CA HIS A 178 -27.10 -27.26 16.75
C HIS A 178 -27.95 -28.36 16.12
N GLY A 179 -28.92 -28.85 16.89
CA GLY A 179 -29.95 -29.78 16.44
C GLY A 179 -31.34 -29.16 16.53
N PHE A 180 -32.21 -29.74 15.70
CA PHE A 180 -33.68 -29.80 15.75
C PHE A 180 -34.52 -28.66 15.15
N LEU A 181 -35.10 -29.00 14.00
CA LEU A 181 -36.41 -28.54 13.52
C LEU A 181 -37.13 -29.76 12.94
N LEU A 182 -38.11 -30.27 13.68
CA LEU A 182 -39.28 -31.03 13.21
C LEU A 182 -40.43 -30.72 14.17
#